data_AF-A0A9E5LRP6-F1
#
_entry.id   AF-A0A9E5LRP6-F1
#
_cell.length_a   1.000
_cell.length_b   1.000
_cell.length_c   1.000
_cell.angle_alpha   90.00
_cell.angle_beta   90.00
_cell.angle_gamma   90.00
#
_symmetry.space_group_name_H-M   'P 1'
#
loop_
_entity.id
_entity.type
_entity.pdbx_description
1 polymer ?
#
loop_
_entity_poly.entity_id
_entity_poly.type
_entity_poly.pdbx_seq_one_letter_code
_entity_poly.pdbx_strand_id
1 'polypeptide(L)'
;MRVLIFILALSALPLSTQANQTDRDKPLIINADQVDFDDVKQKYTLTGDVLLIRGSMVGTGERGFILVTPEGYQMIDLNGKSNLPASMRQRRETLQDEFMQGI
;
A
#
# COMPACT_ATOMS: atom_id res chain seq x y z
N MET A 1 18.12 -19.82 -59.75
CA MET A 1 16.71 -19.42 -59.55
C MET A 1 16.21 -20.05 -58.25
N ARG A 2 15.59 -19.23 -57.39
CA ARG A 2 14.78 -19.59 -56.19
C ARG A 2 15.52 -19.78 -54.86
N VAL A 3 15.69 -18.62 -54.23
CA VAL A 3 15.72 -18.32 -52.79
C VAL A 3 14.78 -19.23 -51.97
N LEU A 4 15.24 -19.71 -50.82
CA LEU A 4 14.35 -20.11 -49.73
C LEU A 4 14.91 -19.57 -48.40
N ILE A 5 14.41 -18.40 -47.99
CA ILE A 5 14.69 -17.78 -46.70
C ILE A 5 13.84 -18.51 -45.65
N PHE A 6 14.50 -19.18 -44.70
CA PHE A 6 13.84 -19.72 -43.51
C PHE A 6 13.62 -18.56 -42.52
N ILE A 7 12.38 -18.08 -42.41
CA ILE A 7 11.96 -17.11 -41.40
C ILE A 7 11.87 -17.86 -40.06
N LEU A 8 12.83 -17.61 -39.17
CA LEU A 8 12.74 -18.03 -37.78
C LEU A 8 11.73 -17.12 -37.08
N ALA A 9 10.47 -17.55 -37.04
CA ALA A 9 9.42 -16.92 -36.25
C ALA A 9 9.75 -17.13 -34.77
N LEU A 10 10.46 -16.17 -34.17
CA LEU A 10 10.70 -16.13 -32.74
C LEU A 10 9.38 -15.80 -32.06
N SER A 11 8.72 -16.83 -31.56
CA SER A 11 7.50 -16.75 -30.78
C SER A 11 7.71 -15.79 -29.61
N ALA A 12 6.93 -14.71 -29.60
CA ALA A 12 6.75 -13.85 -28.45
C ALA A 12 6.09 -14.69 -27.34
N LEU A 13 6.91 -15.33 -26.51
CA LEU A 13 6.46 -15.90 -25.25
C LEU A 13 5.94 -14.72 -24.41
N PRO A 14 4.68 -14.73 -23.97
CA PRO A 14 4.23 -13.74 -23.01
C PRO A 14 5.07 -13.92 -21.76
N LEU A 15 5.95 -12.96 -21.48
CA LEU A 15 6.54 -12.81 -20.16
C LEU A 15 5.36 -12.54 -19.23
N SER A 16 4.90 -13.56 -18.53
CA SER A 16 3.89 -13.43 -17.50
C SER A 16 4.40 -12.40 -16.50
N THR A 17 3.91 -11.17 -16.58
CA THR A 17 4.13 -10.16 -15.58
C THR A 17 3.33 -10.61 -14.37
N GLN A 18 3.93 -11.45 -13.53
CA GLN A 18 3.41 -11.76 -12.21
C GLN A 18 3.33 -10.43 -11.47
N ALA A 19 2.13 -9.87 -11.38
CA ALA A 19 1.85 -8.79 -10.46
C ALA A 19 2.17 -9.34 -9.07
N ASN A 20 3.21 -8.80 -8.43
CA ASN A 20 3.59 -9.25 -7.11
C ASN A 20 2.45 -8.96 -6.13
N GLN A 21 2.33 -9.88 -5.18
CA GLN A 21 1.25 -9.96 -4.21
C GLN A 21 1.02 -8.60 -3.56
N THR A 22 -0.12 -8.02 -3.90
CA THR A 22 -0.44 -6.62 -3.61
C THR A 22 -0.46 -6.41 -2.11
N ASP A 23 0.24 -5.38 -1.60
CA ASP A 23 0.22 -5.02 -0.17
C ASP A 23 -1.20 -4.97 0.40
N ARG A 24 -2.20 -4.67 -0.44
CA ARG A 24 -3.64 -4.72 -0.14
C ARG A 24 -4.13 -6.01 0.52
N ASP A 25 -3.59 -7.16 0.13
CA ASP A 25 -4.03 -8.47 0.65
C ASP A 25 -3.36 -8.82 1.99
N LYS A 26 -2.36 -8.03 2.41
CA LYS A 26 -1.69 -8.22 3.68
C LYS A 26 -2.53 -7.61 4.82
N PRO A 27 -2.45 -8.17 6.04
CA PRO A 27 -3.12 -7.58 7.20
C PRO A 27 -2.68 -6.13 7.44
N LEU A 28 -3.62 -5.29 7.87
CA LEU A 28 -3.31 -3.97 8.40
C LEU A 28 -2.95 -4.09 9.89
N ILE A 29 -1.74 -3.68 10.25
CA ILE A 29 -1.26 -3.60 11.62
C ILE A 29 -1.24 -2.12 12.02
N ILE A 30 -1.73 -1.84 13.23
CA ILE A 30 -1.86 -0.48 13.77
C ILE A 30 -1.19 -0.45 15.13
N ASN A 31 -0.35 0.55 15.35
CA ASN A 31 0.19 0.90 16.65
C ASN A 31 -0.07 2.39 16.92
N ALA A 32 -0.55 2.71 18.11
CA ALA A 32 -0.87 4.06 18.56
C ALA A 32 -0.97 4.04 20.09
N ASP A 33 -0.80 5.20 20.73
CA ASP A 33 -0.93 5.31 22.19
C ASP A 33 -2.37 5.06 22.66
N GLN A 34 -3.34 5.56 21.88
CA GLN A 34 -4.76 5.39 22.16
C GLN A 34 -5.56 5.06 20.90
N VAL A 35 -6.50 4.12 21.05
CA VAL A 35 -7.48 3.74 20.03
C VAL A 35 -8.87 3.82 20.64
N ASP A 36 -9.75 4.58 19.99
CA ASP A 36 -11.17 4.68 20.33
C ASP A 36 -12.02 4.14 19.16
N PHE A 37 -13.06 3.36 19.45
CA PHE A 37 -13.91 2.75 18.43
C PHE A 37 -15.36 3.21 18.58
N ASP A 38 -15.86 3.88 17.55
CA ASP A 38 -17.26 4.25 17.39
C ASP A 38 -17.96 3.17 16.55
N ASP A 39 -18.79 2.36 17.21
CA ASP A 39 -19.51 1.23 16.62
C ASP A 39 -20.63 1.69 15.68
N VAL A 40 -21.30 2.80 15.97
CA VAL A 40 -22.34 3.37 15.11
C VAL A 40 -21.73 3.87 13.80
N LYS A 41 -20.58 4.55 13.87
CA LYS A 41 -19.90 5.10 12.69
C LYS A 41 -18.91 4.14 12.03
N GLN A 42 -18.67 2.97 12.63
CA GLN A 42 -17.65 2.01 12.20
C GLN A 42 -16.27 2.70 12.01
N LYS A 43 -15.89 3.52 13.00
CA LYS A 43 -14.72 4.40 12.92
C LYS A 43 -13.77 4.19 14.10
N TYR A 44 -12.52 3.92 13.79
CA TYR A 44 -11.42 3.93 14.76
C TYR A 44 -10.76 5.30 14.76
N THR A 45 -10.60 5.92 15.93
CA THR A 45 -9.82 7.15 16.12
C THR A 45 -8.50 6.78 16.78
N LEU A 46 -7.40 7.18 16.15
CA LEU A 46 -6.03 6.85 16.56
C LEU A 46 -5.34 8.12 17.05
N THR A 47 -4.68 8.06 18.21
CA THR A 47 -3.96 9.22 18.78
C THR A 47 -2.64 8.77 19.40
N GLY A 48 -1.59 9.57 19.19
CA GLY A 48 -0.25 9.39 19.73
C GLY A 48 0.58 8.42 18.88
N ASP A 49 1.64 8.95 18.27
CA ASP A 49 2.70 8.23 17.54
C ASP A 49 2.18 7.05 16.69
N VAL A 50 1.19 7.35 15.84
CA VAL A 50 0.46 6.38 15.02
C VAL A 50 1.39 5.78 13.96
N LEU A 51 1.50 4.45 13.95
CA LEU A 51 2.19 3.64 12.95
C LEU A 51 1.22 2.66 12.30
N LEU A 52 1.14 2.71 10.98
CA LEU A 52 0.33 1.81 10.16
C LEU A 52 1.22 1.00 9.25
N ILE A 53 1.03 -0.31 9.23
CA ILE A 53 1.79 -1.22 8.37
C ILE A 53 0.83 -2.12 7.62
N ARG A 54 0.97 -2.18 6.29
CA ARG A 54 0.27 -3.15 5.45
C ARG A 54 1.21 -3.65 4.36
N GLY A 55 1.74 -4.85 4.55
CA GLY A 55 2.80 -5.36 3.67
C GLY A 55 4.04 -4.46 3.72
N SER A 56 4.40 -3.88 2.58
CA SER A 56 5.48 -2.90 2.44
C SER A 56 5.06 -1.45 2.70
N MET A 57 3.76 -1.16 2.80
CA MET A 57 3.24 0.18 3.10
C MET A 57 3.44 0.49 4.58
N VAL A 58 4.03 1.66 4.86
CA VAL A 58 4.25 2.19 6.21
C VAL A 58 3.75 3.63 6.25
N GLY A 59 2.76 3.89 7.10
CA GLY A 59 2.25 5.23 7.39
C GLY A 59 2.58 5.66 8.80
N THR A 60 3.00 6.91 9.00
CA THR A 60 3.32 7.49 10.30
C THR A 60 2.61 8.82 10.50
N GLY A 61 2.10 9.09 11.70
CA GLY A 61 1.47 10.37 12.03
C GLY A 61 1.27 10.52 13.53
N GLU A 62 0.65 11.62 13.95
CA GLU A 62 0.30 11.85 15.35
C GLU A 62 -1.12 11.41 15.67
N ARG A 63 -2.03 11.59 14.73
CA ARG A 63 -3.44 11.23 14.90
C ARG A 63 -4.03 10.83 13.57
N GLY A 64 -5.10 10.07 13.61
CA GLY A 64 -5.76 9.65 12.39
C GLY A 64 -7.08 8.96 12.66
N PHE A 65 -7.68 8.46 11.60
CA PHE A 65 -8.82 7.58 11.73
C PHE A 65 -8.83 6.50 10.66
N ILE A 66 -9.52 5.42 10.98
CA ILE A 66 -9.85 4.35 10.04
C ILE A 66 -11.36 4.24 9.99
N LEU A 67 -11.93 4.40 8.81
CA LEU A 67 -13.35 4.17 8.55
C LEU A 67 -13.50 2.86 7.78
N VAL A 68 -14.33 1.97 8.31
CA VAL A 68 -14.62 0.68 7.67
C VAL A 68 -15.97 0.78 6.98
N THR A 69 -15.99 0.53 5.67
CA THR A 69 -17.24 0.50 4.93
C THR A 69 -17.99 -0.81 5.18
N PRO A 70 -19.32 -0.88 4.91
CA PRO A 70 -20.08 -2.12 5.07
C PRO A 70 -19.54 -3.30 4.25
N GLU A 71 -18.85 -3.02 3.14
CA GLU A 71 -18.21 -4.02 2.26
C GLU A 71 -16.84 -4.48 2.80
N GLY A 72 -16.37 -3.90 3.91
CA GLY A 72 -15.10 -4.24 4.56
C GLY A 72 -13.90 -3.43 4.06
N TYR A 73 -14.08 -2.40 3.24
CA TYR A 73 -12.98 -1.53 2.83
C TYR A 73 -12.56 -0.62 3.98
N GLN A 74 -11.25 -0.37 4.09
CA GLN A 74 -10.67 0.48 5.13
C GLN A 74 -10.12 1.76 4.51
N MET A 75 -10.76 2.89 4.81
CA MET A 75 -10.25 4.23 4.48
C MET A 75 -9.45 4.77 5.65
N ILE A 76 -8.23 5.22 5.39
CA ILE A 76 -7.28 5.64 6.41
C ILE A 76 -6.89 7.10 6.16
N ASP A 77 -6.96 7.92 7.20
CA ASP A 77 -6.48 9.29 7.20
C ASP A 77 -5.48 9.48 8.34
N LEU A 78 -4.32 10.09 8.03
CA LEU A 78 -3.26 10.36 8.99
C LEU A 78 -2.89 11.84 8.95
N ASN A 79 -2.69 12.41 10.13
CA ASN A 79 -2.27 13.79 10.33
C ASN A 79 -1.03 13.82 11.20
N GLY A 80 -0.06 14.65 10.82
CA GLY A 80 1.15 14.89 11.59
C GLY A 80 0.98 15.93 12.70
N LYS A 81 2.09 16.20 13.39
CA LYS A 81 2.27 17.35 14.30
C LYS A 81 2.63 18.60 13.49
N SER A 82 2.50 19.76 14.10
CA SER A 82 2.92 21.04 13.48
C SER A 82 4.39 21.06 13.07
N ASN A 83 5.24 20.26 13.70
CA ASN A 83 6.68 20.15 13.44
C ASN A 83 7.09 18.83 12.76
N LEU A 84 6.16 17.89 12.58
CA LEU A 84 6.42 16.59 11.97
C LEU A 84 5.18 16.15 11.20
N PRO A 85 5.12 16.41 9.87
CA PRO A 85 3.98 16.02 9.05
C PRO A 85 3.79 14.49 9.05
N ALA A 86 2.59 14.05 8.67
CA ALA A 86 2.37 12.63 8.41
C ALA A 86 3.28 12.19 7.26
N SER A 87 3.62 10.91 7.22
CA SER A 87 4.43 10.36 6.14
C SER A 87 3.89 9.01 5.73
N MET A 88 4.02 8.70 4.44
CA MET A 88 3.66 7.41 3.89
C MET A 88 4.79 6.91 3.01
N ARG A 89 5.20 5.67 3.22
CA ARG A 89 6.20 4.97 2.41
C ARG A 89 5.61 3.70 1.85
N GLN A 90 5.86 3.41 0.59
CA GLN A 90 5.43 2.16 -0.06
C GLN A 90 6.52 1.68 -1.02
N ARG A 91 6.79 0.38 -1.07
CA ARG A 91 7.68 -0.19 -2.09
C ARG A 91 7.01 -0.15 -3.46
N ARG A 92 7.75 0.18 -4.53
CA ARG A 92 7.26 0.05 -5.90
C ARG A 92 7.26 -1.41 -6.33
N GLU A 93 6.34 -1.74 -7.23
CA GLU A 93 6.27 -3.04 -7.89
C GLU A 93 7.33 -3.14 -9.01
N THR A 94 8.61 -2.99 -8.65
CA THR A 94 9.76 -3.15 -9.55
C THR A 94 10.68 -4.27 -9.05
N LEU A 95 11.55 -4.77 -9.95
CA LEU A 95 12.57 -5.77 -9.58
C LEU A 95 13.65 -5.19 -8.66
N GLN A 96 13.70 -3.86 -8.50
CA GLN A 96 14.62 -3.16 -7.61
C GLN A 96 13.94 -2.83 -6.27
N ASP A 97 14.73 -2.60 -5.22
CA ASP A 97 14.23 -2.15 -3.91
C ASP A 97 13.95 -0.63 -3.92
N GLU A 98 12.97 -0.22 -4.72
CA GLU A 98 12.58 1.17 -4.86
C GLU A 98 11.34 1.51 -4.02
N PHE A 99 11.27 2.74 -3.52
CA PHE A 99 10.18 3.20 -2.66
C PHE A 99 9.59 4.52 -3.16
N MET A 100 8.28 4.65 -3.00
CA MET A 100 7.55 5.90 -3.01
C MET A 100 7.48 6.44 -1.58
N GLN A 101 7.69 7.75 -1.44
CA GLN A 101 7.57 8.47 -0.19
C GLN A 101 6.66 9.68 -0.39
N GLY A 102 5.68 9.84 0.50
CA GLY A 102 4.80 11.01 0.62
C GLY A 102 4.92 11.63 2.00
N ILE A 103 4.64 12.93 2.08
CA ILE A 103 4.65 13.78 3.27
C ILE A 103 3.45 14.73 3.20
#